data_AF-A0A1F7UVF7-F1
#
_entry.id   AF-A0A1F7UVF7-F1
#
_cell.length_a   1.000
_cell.length_b   1.000
_cell.length_c   1.000
_cell.angle_alpha   90.00
_cell.angle_beta   90.00
_cell.angle_gamma   90.00
#
_symmetry.space_group_name_H-M   'P 1'
#
loop_
_entity.id
_entity.type
_entity.pdbx_description
1 polymer ?
#
loop_
_entity_poly.entity_id
_entity_poly.type
_entity_poly.pdbx_seq_one_letter_code
_entity_poly.pdbx_strand_id
1 'polypeptide(L)'
;MVPYQQDAQTQYIRELIASGAFGRSLFYSKYEDGKSYLDLTIFTTAKAILQKAKHPYETTIMVDGLLQSEWHRFAAGLRRLNIEVRKVRGGREQSDPLLRLADAIAGFVRDATEGDEVMVELYEQGMSNDLIEEI
;
A
#
# COMPACT_ATOMS: atom_id res chain seq x y z
N MET A 1 -34.52 -5.87 10.29
CA MET A 1 -33.13 -5.97 9.83
C MET A 1 -33.04 -5.10 8.60
N VAL A 2 -32.56 -3.88 8.75
CA VAL A 2 -32.41 -2.93 7.63
C VAL A 2 -31.22 -3.44 6.80
N PRO A 3 -31.30 -3.53 5.46
CA PRO A 3 -30.15 -3.92 4.67
C PRO A 3 -29.05 -2.89 4.90
N TYR A 4 -27.88 -3.33 5.38
CA TYR A 4 -26.70 -2.48 5.45
C TYR A 4 -26.39 -2.03 4.02
N GLN A 5 -26.55 -0.74 3.77
CA GLN A 5 -26.25 -0.14 2.48
C GLN A 5 -24.73 -0.16 2.35
N GLN A 6 -24.19 -1.11 1.59
CA GLN A 6 -22.74 -1.24 1.43
C GLN A 6 -22.17 0.04 0.83
N ASP A 7 -21.20 0.65 1.50
CA ASP A 7 -20.55 1.86 0.98
C ASP A 7 -19.65 1.54 -0.23
N ALA A 8 -19.27 2.59 -0.95
CA ALA A 8 -18.46 2.46 -2.17
C ALA A 8 -17.08 1.83 -1.92
N GLN A 9 -16.52 1.98 -0.72
CA GLN A 9 -15.24 1.39 -0.33
C GLN A 9 -15.36 -0.13 -0.21
N THR A 10 -16.36 -0.60 0.53
CA THR A 10 -16.66 -2.02 0.71
C THR A 10 -16.82 -2.73 -0.63
N GLN A 11 -17.61 -2.13 -1.54
CA GLN A 11 -17.82 -2.71 -2.87
C GLN A 11 -16.53 -2.75 -3.70
N TYR A 12 -15.74 -1.67 -3.65
CA TYR A 12 -14.46 -1.60 -4.35
C TYR A 12 -13.48 -2.69 -3.89
N ILE A 13 -13.34 -2.90 -2.58
CA ILE A 13 -12.47 -3.94 -2.02
C ILE A 13 -12.97 -5.34 -2.39
N ARG A 14 -14.28 -5.59 -2.35
CA ARG A 14 -14.87 -6.86 -2.81
C ARG A 14 -14.53 -7.16 -4.26
N GLU A 15 -14.70 -6.17 -5.13
CA GLU A 15 -14.38 -6.32 -6.56
C GLU A 15 -12.89 -6.56 -6.77
N LEU A 16 -12.03 -5.87 -6.02
CA LEU A 16 -10.59 -6.07 -6.09
C LEU A 16 -10.21 -7.50 -5.68
N ILE A 17 -10.73 -8.00 -4.55
CA ILE A 17 -10.49 -9.37 -4.08
C ILE A 17 -11.01 -10.39 -5.10
N ALA A 18 -12.22 -10.20 -5.60
CA ALA A 18 -12.83 -11.11 -6.57
C ALA A 18 -12.11 -11.11 -7.94
N SER A 19 -11.46 -10.01 -8.31
CA SER A 19 -10.78 -9.90 -9.60
C SER A 19 -9.56 -10.83 -9.74
N GLY A 20 -8.94 -11.22 -8.62
CA GLY A 20 -7.65 -11.93 -8.61
C GLY A 20 -6.48 -11.09 -9.17
N ALA A 21 -6.71 -9.83 -9.52
CA ALA A 21 -5.67 -8.91 -9.90
C ALA A 21 -4.78 -8.60 -8.69
N PHE A 22 -3.53 -8.21 -8.93
CA PHE A 22 -2.57 -7.82 -7.88
C PHE A 22 -2.16 -8.92 -6.89
N GLY A 23 -2.40 -10.20 -7.19
CA GLY A 23 -1.87 -11.31 -6.41
C GLY A 23 -0.39 -11.13 -6.07
N ARG A 24 -0.07 -11.23 -4.78
CA ARG A 24 1.26 -11.05 -4.18
C ARG A 24 1.90 -9.70 -4.55
N SER A 25 1.11 -8.64 -4.60
CA SER A 25 1.56 -7.32 -5.06
C SER A 25 1.11 -6.16 -4.17
N LEU A 26 0.24 -6.41 -3.19
CA LEU A 26 -0.16 -5.42 -2.19
C LEU A 26 0.52 -5.79 -0.87
N PHE A 27 1.35 -4.88 -0.38
CA PHE A 27 2.11 -5.07 0.85
C PHE A 27 1.85 -3.90 1.79
N TYR A 28 1.81 -4.16 3.09
CA TYR A 28 1.69 -3.11 4.10
C TYR A 28 2.56 -3.42 5.33
N SER A 29 2.85 -2.40 6.13
CA SER A 29 3.43 -2.56 7.47
C SER A 29 2.62 -1.72 8.46
N LYS A 30 2.35 -2.25 9.65
CA LYS A 30 1.78 -1.51 10.76
C LYS A 30 2.88 -1.11 11.75
N TYR A 31 2.87 0.15 12.19
CA TYR A 31 3.80 0.66 13.19
C TYR A 31 3.05 1.33 14.32
N GLU A 32 3.36 0.94 15.56
CA GLU A 32 2.88 1.61 16.76
C GLU A 32 3.93 2.65 17.20
N ASP A 33 3.51 3.83 17.64
CA ASP A 33 4.37 4.92 18.17
C ASP A 33 5.42 5.53 17.22
N GLY A 34 5.23 5.40 15.91
CA GLY A 34 6.16 5.89 14.89
C GLY A 34 6.28 7.42 14.83
N LYS A 35 7.42 7.98 15.29
CA LYS A 35 7.72 9.42 15.17
C LYS A 35 8.41 9.83 13.85
N SER A 36 8.87 8.87 13.04
CA SER A 36 9.56 9.16 11.76
C SER A 36 8.81 8.57 10.56
N TYR A 37 7.77 9.28 10.12
CA TYR A 37 6.93 8.88 8.98
C TYR A 37 7.75 8.60 7.71
N LEU A 38 8.70 9.48 7.38
CA LEU A 38 9.52 9.34 6.18
C LEU A 38 10.38 8.06 6.22
N ASP A 39 11.06 7.80 7.34
CA ASP A 39 11.94 6.63 7.46
C ASP A 39 11.14 5.33 7.42
N LEU A 40 9.97 5.29 8.06
CA LEU A 40 9.07 4.15 8.00
C LEU A 40 8.55 3.92 6.58
N THR A 41 8.15 4.97 5.87
CA THR A 41 7.71 4.87 4.47
C THR A 41 8.83 4.34 3.57
N ILE A 42 10.08 4.80 3.77
CA ILE A 42 11.27 4.28 3.05
C ILE A 42 11.42 2.79 3.33
N PHE A 43 11.33 2.38 4.60
CA PHE A 43 11.57 1.01 5.01
C PHE A 43 10.49 0.05 4.48
N THR A 44 9.21 0.39 4.63
CA THR A 44 8.09 -0.40 4.07
C THR A 44 8.20 -0.51 2.55
N THR A 45 8.51 0.59 1.86
CA THR A 45 8.68 0.58 0.40
C THR A 45 9.83 -0.34 -0.01
N ALA A 46 10.97 -0.29 0.69
CA ALA A 46 12.11 -1.16 0.40
C ALA A 46 11.77 -2.63 0.61
N LYS A 47 11.15 -2.98 1.74
CA LYS A 47 10.68 -4.34 2.02
C LYS A 47 9.77 -4.88 0.92
N ALA A 48 8.75 -4.09 0.52
CA ALA A 48 7.81 -4.47 -0.53
C ALA A 48 8.51 -4.75 -1.88
N ILE A 49 9.46 -3.88 -2.26
CA ILE A 49 10.23 -4.06 -3.50
C ILE A 49 11.10 -5.32 -3.42
N LEU A 50 11.84 -5.52 -2.33
CA LEU A 50 12.73 -6.68 -2.17
C LEU A 50 11.96 -8.00 -2.15
N GLN A 51 10.74 -7.98 -1.62
CA GLN A 51 9.86 -9.15 -1.59
C GLN A 51 9.31 -9.51 -2.97
N LYS A 52 9.00 -8.51 -3.80
CA LYS A 52 8.40 -8.72 -5.12
C LYS A 52 9.42 -8.90 -6.25
N ALA A 53 10.51 -8.14 -6.20
CA ALA A 53 11.42 -8.00 -7.33
C ALA A 53 12.36 -9.20 -7.47
N LYS A 54 12.75 -9.49 -8.71
CA LYS A 54 13.81 -10.44 -9.04
C LYS A 54 14.87 -9.68 -9.83
N HIS A 55 16.15 -9.85 -9.48
CA HIS A 55 17.22 -9.15 -10.19
C HIS A 55 17.42 -9.67 -11.63
N PRO A 56 17.87 -8.80 -12.55
CA PRO A 56 18.03 -7.35 -12.39
C PRO A 56 16.69 -6.59 -12.49
N TYR A 57 16.54 -5.47 -11.78
CA TYR A 57 15.32 -4.66 -11.83
C TYR A 57 15.63 -3.16 -11.70
N GLU A 58 14.74 -2.31 -12.22
CA GLU A 58 14.71 -0.88 -11.89
C GLU A 58 13.31 -0.51 -11.38
N THR A 59 13.24 0.40 -10.41
CA THR A 59 11.96 0.81 -9.82
C THR A 59 11.66 2.29 -10.09
N THR A 60 10.46 2.55 -10.58
CA THR A 60 9.83 3.89 -10.53
C THR A 60 8.82 3.89 -9.40
N ILE A 61 8.96 4.86 -8.51
CA ILE A 61 8.14 4.95 -7.29
C ILE A 61 7.26 6.18 -7.39
N MET A 62 6.00 5.95 -7.10
CA MET A 62 5.00 6.98 -6.96
C MET A 62 4.49 6.95 -5.53
N VAL A 63 4.51 8.10 -4.88
CA VAL A 63 4.21 8.21 -3.45
C VAL A 63 3.32 9.43 -3.25
N ASP A 64 2.25 9.26 -2.49
CA ASP A 64 1.41 10.37 -2.06
C ASP A 64 1.85 10.87 -0.68
N GLY A 65 1.44 12.09 -0.29
CA GLY A 65 1.72 12.65 1.02
C GLY A 65 3.16 13.14 1.28
N LEU A 66 4.14 12.81 0.42
CA LEU A 66 5.51 13.36 0.55
C LEU A 66 5.65 14.74 -0.09
N LEU A 67 6.19 15.68 0.68
CA LEU A 67 6.58 16.99 0.18
C LEU A 67 7.68 16.84 -0.89
N GLN A 68 7.69 17.73 -1.87
CA GLN A 68 8.71 17.72 -2.92
C GLN A 68 10.14 17.82 -2.35
N SER A 69 10.31 18.52 -1.21
CA SER A 69 11.57 18.61 -0.47
C SER A 69 12.04 17.27 0.12
N GLU A 70 11.13 16.32 0.32
CA GLU A 70 11.43 15.01 0.93
C GLU A 70 11.81 13.95 -0.10
N TRP A 71 11.49 14.14 -1.39
CA TRP A 71 11.73 13.14 -2.44
C TRP A 71 13.21 12.76 -2.57
N HIS A 72 14.12 13.72 -2.40
CA HIS A 72 15.55 13.42 -2.45
C HIS A 72 15.96 12.53 -1.26
N ARG A 73 15.48 12.85 -0.05
CA ARG A 73 15.78 12.04 1.15
C ARG A 73 15.19 10.64 1.03
N PHE A 74 13.96 10.55 0.52
CA PHE A 74 13.28 9.29 0.23
C PHE A 74 14.09 8.41 -0.74
N ALA A 75 14.44 8.96 -1.91
CA ALA A 75 15.24 8.24 -2.91
C ALA A 75 16.63 7.84 -2.38
N ALA A 76 17.27 8.71 -1.60
CA ALA A 76 18.57 8.41 -0.99
C ALA A 76 18.47 7.29 0.06
N GLY A 77 17.41 7.30 0.89
CA GLY A 77 17.15 6.24 1.86
C GLY A 77 16.94 4.88 1.19
N LEU A 78 16.14 4.83 0.13
CA LEU A 78 15.92 3.59 -0.63
C LEU A 78 17.21 3.04 -1.27
N ARG A 79 18.07 3.91 -1.83
CA ARG A 79 19.36 3.48 -2.36
C ARG A 79 20.28 2.92 -1.28
N ARG A 80 20.25 3.49 -0.06
CA ARG A 80 20.99 2.94 1.10
C ARG A 80 20.49 1.55 1.52
N LEU A 81 19.24 1.22 1.19
CA LEU A 81 18.63 -0.10 1.38
C LEU A 81 18.78 -1.00 0.14
N ASN A 82 19.73 -0.69 -0.76
CA ASN A 82 20.03 -1.45 -1.99
C ASN A 82 18.89 -1.53 -3.01
N ILE A 83 17.99 -0.54 -3.05
CA ILE A 83 16.95 -0.46 -4.09
C ILE A 83 17.48 0.27 -5.33
N GLU A 84 17.31 -0.35 -6.50
CA GLU A 84 17.63 0.22 -7.82
C GLU A 84 16.59 1.28 -8.24
N VAL A 85 16.67 2.47 -7.63
CA VAL A 85 15.72 3.58 -7.87
C VAL A 85 16.03 4.34 -9.16
N ARG A 86 15.15 4.18 -10.16
CA ARG A 86 15.16 4.95 -11.40
C ARG A 86 14.56 6.34 -11.23
N LYS A 87 13.37 6.43 -10.62
CA LYS A 87 12.63 7.68 -10.47
C LYS A 87 11.73 7.64 -9.24
N VAL A 88 11.63 8.77 -8.54
CA VAL A 88 10.62 9.04 -7.52
C VAL A 88 9.79 10.22 -8.00
N ARG A 89 8.47 10.11 -7.92
CA ARG A 89 7.55 11.22 -8.18
C ARG A 89 6.44 11.24 -7.13
N GLY A 90 6.06 12.43 -6.70
CA GLY A 90 4.75 12.61 -6.08
C GLY A 90 3.65 12.53 -7.12
N GLY A 91 2.45 12.16 -6.71
CA GLY A 91 1.23 12.41 -7.49
C GLY A 91 0.29 13.35 -6.75
N ARG A 92 -0.82 13.70 -7.39
CA ARG A 92 -1.99 14.24 -6.70
C ARG A 92 -3.09 13.19 -6.81
N GLU A 93 -3.64 12.76 -5.67
CA GLU A 93 -4.64 11.68 -5.54
C GLU A 93 -5.76 11.73 -6.59
N GLN A 94 -6.20 12.92 -7.00
CA GLN A 94 -7.35 13.08 -7.89
C GLN A 94 -7.11 12.64 -9.36
N SER A 95 -5.88 12.31 -9.76
CA SER A 95 -5.55 12.04 -11.18
C SER A 95 -4.87 10.70 -11.47
N ASP A 96 -4.37 9.97 -10.45
CA ASP A 96 -3.64 8.72 -10.67
C ASP A 96 -4.37 7.50 -10.06
N PRO A 97 -4.82 6.54 -10.89
CA PRO A 97 -5.52 5.34 -10.42
C PRO A 97 -4.72 4.45 -9.45
N LEU A 98 -3.39 4.42 -9.55
CA LEU A 98 -2.56 3.59 -8.66
C LEU A 98 -2.42 4.20 -7.27
N LEU A 99 -2.38 5.54 -7.17
CA LEU A 99 -2.41 6.21 -5.87
C LEU A 99 -3.76 6.02 -5.19
N ARG A 100 -4.86 6.09 -5.95
CA ARG A 100 -6.20 5.80 -5.43
C ARG A 100 -6.35 4.36 -4.95
N LEU A 101 -5.76 3.39 -5.67
CA LEU A 101 -5.71 2.01 -5.22
C LEU A 101 -4.92 1.89 -3.92
N ALA A 102 -3.74 2.50 -3.84
CA ALA A 102 -2.90 2.46 -2.64
C ALA A 102 -3.62 3.06 -1.41
N ASP A 103 -4.29 4.21 -1.57
CA ASP A 103 -5.05 4.86 -0.50
C ASP A 103 -6.26 4.01 -0.05
N ALA A 104 -7.03 3.47 -1.01
CA ALA A 104 -8.15 2.57 -0.69
C ALA A 104 -7.70 1.31 0.07
N ILE A 105 -6.55 0.74 -0.29
CA ILE A 105 -5.95 -0.39 0.42
C ILE A 105 -5.47 -0.01 1.81
N ALA A 106 -4.82 1.16 1.96
CA ALA A 106 -4.35 1.63 3.26
C ALA A 106 -5.53 1.88 4.22
N GLY A 107 -6.60 2.52 3.75
CA GLY A 107 -7.83 2.72 4.50
C GLY A 107 -8.48 1.39 4.89
N PHE A 108 -8.65 0.49 3.91
CA PHE A 108 -9.18 -0.86 4.14
C PHE A 108 -8.42 -1.64 5.22
N VAL A 109 -7.09 -1.73 5.11
CA VAL A 109 -6.26 -2.45 6.10
C VAL A 109 -6.38 -1.80 7.47
N ARG A 110 -6.36 -0.46 7.55
CA ARG A 110 -6.55 0.25 8.82
C ARG A 110 -7.89 -0.12 9.45
N ASP A 111 -8.99 0.04 8.73
CA ASP A 111 -10.34 -0.17 9.24
C ASP A 111 -10.53 -1.63 9.70
N ALA A 112 -9.98 -2.60 8.96
CA ALA A 112 -9.93 -4.01 9.37
C ALA A 112 -9.12 -4.21 10.67
N THR A 113 -7.93 -3.62 10.77
CA THR A 113 -7.09 -3.77 11.98
C THR A 113 -7.62 -3.03 13.21
N GLU A 114 -8.56 -2.10 13.02
CA GLU A 114 -9.27 -1.38 14.08
C GLU A 114 -10.59 -2.06 14.48
N GLY A 115 -10.98 -3.15 13.79
CA GLY A 115 -12.08 -4.03 14.19
C GLY A 115 -13.42 -3.76 13.50
N ASP A 116 -13.45 -3.10 12.33
CA ASP A 116 -14.66 -3.06 11.51
C ASP A 116 -15.03 -4.47 11.04
N GLU A 117 -16.20 -4.96 11.44
CA GLU A 117 -16.63 -6.35 11.22
C GLU A 117 -16.60 -6.75 9.73
N VAL A 118 -17.05 -5.85 8.84
CA VAL A 118 -17.11 -6.13 7.40
C VAL A 118 -15.72 -6.14 6.78
N MET A 119 -14.86 -5.20 7.19
CA MET A 119 -13.50 -5.12 6.67
C MET A 119 -12.63 -6.26 7.21
N VAL A 120 -12.84 -6.72 8.44
CA VAL A 120 -12.16 -7.90 8.99
C VAL A 120 -12.43 -9.13 8.13
N GLU A 121 -13.69 -9.41 7.78
CA GLU A 121 -14.05 -10.54 6.92
C GLU A 121 -13.35 -10.46 5.54
N LEU A 122 -13.33 -9.27 4.94
CA LEU A 122 -12.68 -9.05 3.66
C LEU A 122 -11.16 -9.16 3.76
N TYR A 123 -10.58 -8.72 4.87
CA TYR A 123 -9.15 -8.79 5.11
C TYR A 123 -8.69 -10.25 5.19
N GLU A 124 -9.40 -11.08 5.94
CA GLU A 124 -9.12 -12.53 6.03
C GLU A 124 -9.22 -13.21 4.66
N GLN A 125 -10.18 -12.82 3.83
CA GLN A 125 -10.31 -13.30 2.45
C GLN A 125 -9.14 -12.84 1.57
N GLY A 126 -8.74 -11.56 1.67
CA GLY A 126 -7.61 -10.99 0.94
C GLY A 126 -6.29 -11.69 1.29
N MET A 127 -6.06 -11.97 2.57
CA MET A 127 -4.89 -12.74 3.03
C MET A 127 -4.91 -14.18 2.49
N SER A 128 -6.06 -14.85 2.56
CA SER A 128 -6.21 -16.24 2.07
C SER A 128 -6.01 -16.37 0.56
N ASN A 129 -6.28 -15.31 -0.19
CA ASN A 129 -6.11 -15.24 -1.64
C ASN A 129 -4.72 -14.72 -2.07
N ASP A 130 -3.77 -14.59 -1.14
CA ASP A 130 -2.44 -14.00 -1.37
C ASP A 130 -2.51 -12.58 -2.00
N LEU A 131 -3.60 -11.84 -1.77
CA LEU A 131 -3.77 -10.50 -2.34
C LEU A 131 -2.98 -9.46 -1.56
N ILE A 132 -3.11 -9.49 -0.23
CA ILE A 132 -2.50 -8.57 0.71
C ILE A 132 -1.54 -9.35 1.61
N GLU A 133 -0.42 -8.73 1.95
CA GLU A 133 0.58 -9.33 2.83
C GLU A 133 1.18 -8.27 3.76
N GLU A 134 1.28 -8.59 5.05
CA GLU A 134 1.99 -7.76 6.03
C GLU A 134 3.48 -8.06 6.02
N ILE A 135 4.32 -7.02 5.99
CA ILE A 135 5.78 -7.12 5.78
C ILE A 135 6.63 -6.33 6.77
#